data_AF-A0A0K8VBB6-F1
#
_entry.id   AF-A0A0K8VBB6-F1
#
_cell.length_a   1.000
_cell.length_b   1.000
_cell.length_c   1.000
_cell.angle_alpha   90.00
_cell.angle_beta   90.00
_cell.angle_gamma   90.00
#
_symmetry.space_group_name_H-M   'P 1'
#
loop_
_entity.id
_entity.type
_entity.pdbx_description
1 polymer ?
#
loop_
_entity_poly.entity_id
_entity_poly.type
_entity_poly.pdbx_seq_one_letter_code
_entity_poly.pdbx_strand_id
1 'polypeptide(L)'
;MQFLTVMEQFDNYLQHLQPMQDSTEEVLNKFSGFRQHLDSILLKHRNTVTEALLETRKDVKGLEIILSRQIHETIRSEIRRCFENQTTAIRSQTNTPAPMYDAKDTIKLLLHQGQFNKAFHQALLANDLNLVEYTLKNADHTAVFTPDCRLEQKVLLSLIQQISADMSNHNELKQNYLADALLAINPMDSITREHAPKVLQELFRNCQIFLVNNPKNQQCSNVRMLMKAVQTYMDQF
;
A
#
# COMPACT_ATOMS: atom_id res chain seq x y z
N MET A 1 -94.17 4.40 16.09
CA MET A 1 -93.85 4.21 14.65
C MET A 1 -92.71 5.11 14.18
N GLN A 2 -92.76 6.43 14.36
CA GLN A 2 -91.71 7.35 13.85
C GLN A 2 -90.27 7.03 14.29
N PHE A 3 -90.05 6.58 15.53
CA PHE A 3 -88.71 6.27 16.02
C PHE A 3 -88.09 5.03 15.35
N LEU A 4 -88.91 4.03 14.99
CA LEU A 4 -88.45 2.87 14.21
C LEU A 4 -88.06 3.28 12.78
N THR A 5 -88.82 4.19 12.16
CA THR A 5 -88.55 4.69 10.82
C THR A 5 -87.25 5.49 10.76
N VAL A 6 -86.92 6.26 11.79
CA VAL A 6 -85.65 7.00 11.88
C VAL A 6 -84.46 6.05 12.06
N MET A 7 -84.59 5.01 12.89
CA MET A 7 -83.54 4.01 13.04
C MET A 7 -83.29 3.24 11.74
N GLU A 8 -84.35 2.90 11.00
CA GLU A 8 -84.23 2.20 9.71
C GLU A 8 -83.60 3.08 8.61
N GLN A 9 -83.86 4.38 8.63
CA GLN A 9 -83.15 5.35 7.76
C GLN A 9 -81.68 5.53 8.15
N PHE A 10 -81.38 5.52 9.44
CA PHE A 10 -80.01 5.61 9.94
C PHE A 10 -79.20 4.35 9.59
N ASP A 11 -79.79 3.16 9.73
CA ASP A 11 -79.17 1.90 9.30
C ASP A 11 -78.95 1.85 7.79
N ASN A 12 -79.91 2.33 6.98
CA ASN A 12 -79.72 2.45 5.53
C ASN A 12 -78.58 3.42 5.17
N TYR A 13 -78.47 4.53 5.89
CA TYR A 13 -77.40 5.50 5.71
C TYR A 13 -76.03 4.91 6.08
N LEU A 14 -75.94 4.18 7.19
CA LEU A 14 -74.73 3.47 7.60
C LEU A 14 -74.34 2.36 6.60
N GLN A 15 -75.31 1.60 6.08
CA GLN A 15 -75.07 0.62 5.01
C GLN A 15 -74.55 1.26 3.72
N HIS A 16 -74.90 2.51 3.44
CA HIS A 16 -74.37 3.24 2.28
C HIS A 16 -72.93 3.75 2.48
N LEU A 17 -72.48 3.94 3.73
CA LEU A 17 -71.13 4.36 4.06
C LEU A 17 -70.12 3.20 4.11
N GLN A 18 -70.56 1.96 4.41
CA GLN A 18 -69.71 0.77 4.43
C GLN A 18 -68.95 0.52 3.10
N PRO A 19 -69.59 0.52 1.92
CA PRO A 19 -68.91 0.29 0.64
C PRO A 19 -67.81 1.30 0.35
N MET A 20 -68.01 2.56 0.77
CA MET A 20 -67.02 3.62 0.62
C MET A 20 -65.82 3.39 1.55
N GLN A 21 -66.07 2.93 2.77
CA GLN A 21 -65.03 2.60 3.74
C GLN A 21 -64.19 1.39 3.28
N ASP A 22 -64.85 0.32 2.81
CA ASP A 22 -64.20 -0.88 2.28
C ASP A 22 -63.35 -0.57 1.03
N SER A 23 -63.87 0.26 0.11
CA SER A 23 -63.09 0.73 -1.05
C SER A 23 -61.87 1.57 -0.64
N THR A 24 -62.01 2.41 0.37
CA THR A 24 -60.90 3.24 0.86
C THR A 24 -59.81 2.36 1.49
N GLU A 25 -60.19 1.34 2.26
CA GLU A 25 -59.28 0.36 2.85
C GLU A 25 -58.59 -0.50 1.77
N GLU A 26 -59.32 -0.93 0.73
CA GLU A 26 -58.74 -1.65 -0.40
C GLU A 26 -57.68 -0.82 -1.13
N VAL A 27 -57.95 0.47 -1.36
CA VAL A 27 -56.98 1.39 -2.00
C VAL A 27 -55.74 1.58 -1.11
N LEU A 28 -55.91 1.73 0.20
CA LEU A 28 -54.79 1.84 1.14
C LEU A 28 -53.94 0.56 1.18
N ASN A 29 -54.58 -0.61 1.11
CA ASN A 29 -53.90 -1.91 1.05
C ASN A 29 -53.14 -2.09 -0.28
N LYS A 30 -53.69 -1.63 -1.40
CA LYS A 30 -52.96 -1.61 -2.68
C LYS A 30 -51.78 -0.65 -2.65
N PHE A 31 -51.94 0.52 -2.03
CA PHE A 31 -50.87 1.50 -1.89
C PHE A 31 -49.74 1.00 -0.97
N SER A 32 -50.08 0.32 0.13
CA SER A 32 -49.08 -0.29 1.02
C SER A 32 -48.33 -1.43 0.33
N GLY A 33 -49.02 -2.28 -0.43
CA GLY A 33 -48.40 -3.33 -1.24
C GLY A 33 -47.48 -2.78 -2.33
N PHE A 34 -47.89 -1.70 -3.01
CA PHE A 34 -47.05 -1.00 -3.98
C PHE A 34 -45.79 -0.42 -3.34
N ARG A 35 -45.92 0.22 -2.17
CA ARG A 35 -44.78 0.76 -1.41
C ARG A 35 -43.79 -0.34 -1.03
N GLN A 36 -44.27 -1.46 -0.50
CA GLN A 36 -43.41 -2.61 -0.16
C GLN A 36 -42.68 -3.17 -1.39
N HIS A 37 -43.36 -3.20 -2.54
CA HIS A 37 -42.74 -3.65 -3.78
C HIS A 37 -41.64 -2.68 -4.25
N LEU A 38 -41.87 -1.37 -4.19
CA LEU A 38 -40.86 -0.36 -4.47
C LEU A 38 -39.64 -0.48 -3.55
N ASP A 39 -39.86 -0.65 -2.24
CA ASP A 39 -38.78 -0.82 -1.27
C ASP A 39 -37.95 -2.08 -1.57
N SER A 40 -38.61 -3.17 -1.97
CA SER A 40 -37.94 -4.41 -2.38
C SER A 40 -37.08 -4.22 -3.63
N ILE A 41 -37.60 -3.52 -4.65
CA ILE A 41 -36.87 -3.21 -5.88
C ILE A 41 -35.66 -2.33 -5.58
N LEU A 42 -35.84 -1.27 -4.80
CA LEU A 42 -34.77 -0.34 -4.42
C LEU A 42 -33.66 -1.06 -3.64
N LEU A 43 -34.03 -1.94 -2.70
CA LEU A 43 -33.06 -2.71 -1.93
C LEU A 43 -32.29 -3.68 -2.83
N LYS A 44 -32.97 -4.39 -3.72
CA LYS A 44 -32.34 -5.31 -4.67
C LYS A 44 -31.37 -4.57 -5.59
N HIS A 45 -31.79 -3.45 -6.15
CA HIS A 45 -30.95 -2.63 -7.03
C HIS A 45 -29.73 -2.07 -6.29
N ARG A 46 -29.91 -1.57 -5.06
CA ARG A 46 -28.82 -1.11 -4.20
C ARG A 46 -27.78 -2.20 -3.97
N ASN A 47 -28.22 -3.43 -3.68
CA ASN A 47 -27.31 -4.54 -3.43
C ASN A 47 -26.55 -4.92 -4.71
N THR A 48 -27.23 -5.02 -5.86
CA THR A 48 -26.59 -5.29 -7.16
C THR A 48 -25.55 -4.23 -7.52
N VAL A 49 -25.87 -2.95 -7.33
CA VAL A 49 -24.91 -1.85 -7.58
C VAL A 49 -23.72 -1.94 -6.62
N THR A 50 -23.95 -2.28 -5.35
CA THR A 50 -22.88 -2.43 -4.35
C THR A 50 -21.93 -3.57 -4.71
N GLU A 51 -22.46 -4.71 -5.15
CA GLU A 51 -21.65 -5.86 -5.59
C GLU A 51 -20.84 -5.53 -6.85
N ALA A 52 -21.46 -4.91 -7.86
CA ALA A 52 -20.76 -4.49 -9.08
C ALA A 52 -19.64 -3.48 -8.79
N LEU A 53 -19.86 -2.55 -7.85
CA LEU A 53 -18.85 -1.59 -7.42
C LEU A 53 -17.68 -2.28 -6.71
N LEU A 54 -17.95 -3.26 -5.85
CA LEU A 54 -16.91 -4.02 -5.15
C LEU A 54 -16.06 -4.83 -6.13
N GLU A 55 -16.68 -5.45 -7.13
CA GLU A 55 -15.96 -6.23 -8.14
C GLU A 55 -15.08 -5.32 -9.02
N THR A 56 -15.64 -4.22 -9.50
CA THR A 56 -14.88 -3.19 -10.24
C THR A 56 -13.69 -2.67 -9.42
N ARG A 57 -13.86 -2.49 -8.10
CA ARG A 57 -12.78 -2.05 -7.20
C ARG A 57 -11.65 -3.09 -7.10
N LYS A 58 -11.98 -4.39 -7.09
CA LYS A 58 -10.97 -5.46 -7.11
C LYS A 58 -10.21 -5.47 -8.44
N ASP A 59 -10.91 -5.33 -9.56
CA ASP A 59 -10.29 -5.30 -10.88
C ASP A 59 -9.31 -4.14 -11.01
N VAL A 60 -9.71 -2.94 -10.59
CA VAL A 60 -8.83 -1.75 -10.56
C VAL A 60 -7.60 -2.00 -9.70
N LYS A 61 -7.75 -2.64 -8.53
CA LYS A 61 -6.61 -3.01 -7.66
C LYS A 61 -5.70 -4.05 -8.32
N GLY A 62 -6.27 -5.03 -9.03
CA GLY A 62 -5.51 -6.00 -9.81
C GLY A 62 -4.69 -5.34 -10.91
N LEU A 63 -5.31 -4.42 -11.67
CA LEU A 63 -4.63 -3.63 -12.69
C LEU A 63 -3.52 -2.74 -12.12
N GLU A 64 -3.74 -2.11 -10.97
CA GLU A 64 -2.70 -1.32 -10.26
C GLU A 64 -1.46 -2.17 -9.94
N ILE A 65 -1.67 -3.40 -9.46
CA ILE A 65 -0.57 -4.34 -9.15
C ILE A 65 0.17 -4.76 -10.43
N ILE A 66 -0.56 -5.12 -11.49
CA ILE A 66 0.03 -5.53 -12.76
C ILE A 66 0.82 -4.38 -13.39
N LEU A 67 0.25 -3.18 -13.43
CA LEU A 67 0.90 -1.99 -13.98
C LEU A 67 2.16 -1.64 -13.19
N SER A 68 2.08 -1.66 -11.85
CA SER A 68 3.25 -1.45 -11.00
C SER A 68 4.35 -2.46 -11.33
N ARG A 69 4.02 -3.74 -11.44
CA ARG A 69 4.99 -4.78 -11.80
C ARG A 69 5.63 -4.55 -13.17
N GLN A 70 4.83 -4.24 -14.20
CA GLN A 70 5.33 -3.93 -15.54
C GLN A 70 6.24 -2.70 -15.55
N ILE A 71 5.88 -1.63 -14.85
CA ILE A 71 6.72 -0.43 -14.71
C ILE A 71 8.06 -0.81 -14.07
N HIS A 72 8.04 -1.57 -12.96
CA HIS A 72 9.26 -2.02 -12.29
C HIS A 72 10.14 -2.88 -13.21
N GLU A 73 9.55 -3.82 -13.97
CA GLU A 73 10.28 -4.67 -14.91
C GLU A 73 10.86 -3.86 -16.09
N THR A 74 10.11 -2.92 -16.65
CA THR A 74 10.56 -2.06 -17.75
C THR A 74 11.70 -1.15 -17.31
N ILE A 75 11.56 -0.49 -16.14
CA ILE A 75 12.63 0.33 -15.57
C ILE A 75 13.87 -0.53 -15.32
N ARG A 76 13.71 -1.75 -14.77
CA ARG A 76 14.80 -2.69 -14.55
C ARG A 76 15.51 -3.06 -15.85
N SER A 77 14.79 -3.38 -16.93
CA SER A 77 15.41 -3.75 -18.21
C SER A 77 16.14 -2.57 -18.83
N GLU A 78 15.56 -1.38 -18.76
CA GLU A 78 16.16 -0.17 -19.31
C GLU A 78 17.44 0.25 -18.56
N ILE A 79 17.44 0.15 -17.23
CA ILE A 79 18.64 0.41 -16.42
C ILE A 79 19.74 -0.61 -16.74
N ARG A 80 19.41 -1.91 -16.82
CA ARG A 80 20.39 -2.95 -17.21
C ARG A 80 21.01 -2.66 -18.57
N ARG A 81 20.18 -2.35 -19.57
CA ARG A 81 20.61 -1.98 -20.92
C ARG A 81 21.50 -0.74 -20.94
N CYS A 82 21.18 0.28 -20.14
CA CYS A 82 21.99 1.49 -20.02
C CYS A 82 23.39 1.18 -19.45
N PHE A 83 23.48 0.36 -18.40
CA PHE A 83 24.77 -0.05 -17.83
C PHE A 83 25.60 -0.90 -18.79
N GLU A 84 24.98 -1.85 -19.50
CA GLU A 84 25.65 -2.65 -20.52
C GLU A 84 26.25 -1.76 -21.62
N ASN A 85 25.49 -0.79 -22.12
CA ASN A 85 25.93 0.15 -23.16
C ASN A 85 27.00 1.13 -22.68
N GLN A 86 26.95 1.59 -21.42
CA GLN A 86 28.00 2.45 -20.86
C GLN A 86 29.31 1.68 -20.65
N THR A 87 29.24 0.37 -20.39
CA THR A 87 30.42 -0.49 -20.22
C THR A 87 31.04 -0.86 -21.57
N THR A 88 30.25 -1.01 -22.64
CA THR A 88 30.78 -1.28 -24.00
C THR A 88 31.46 -0.07 -24.63
N ALA A 89 31.00 1.15 -24.36
CA ALA A 89 31.64 2.38 -24.83
C ALA A 89 33.05 2.62 -24.25
N ILE A 90 33.36 2.05 -23.08
CA ILE A 90 34.69 2.08 -22.45
C ILE A 90 35.57 0.92 -22.95
N ARG A 91 34.98 -0.13 -23.53
CA ARG A 91 35.64 -1.40 -23.89
C ARG A 91 36.12 -1.51 -25.34
N SER A 92 35.99 -0.47 -26.17
CA SER A 92 36.49 -0.48 -27.56
C SER A 92 38.03 -0.49 -27.69
N GLN A 93 38.78 -0.89 -26.66
CA GLN A 93 40.24 -1.09 -26.72
C GLN A 93 40.77 -2.47 -26.33
N THR A 94 39.96 -3.43 -25.86
CA THR A 94 40.49 -4.77 -25.53
C THR A 94 39.50 -5.89 -25.80
N ASN A 95 39.81 -6.70 -26.83
CA ASN A 95 39.11 -7.92 -27.19
C ASN A 95 39.48 -9.07 -26.24
N THR A 96 38.65 -9.33 -25.23
CA THR A 96 38.61 -10.64 -24.54
C THR A 96 37.16 -11.02 -24.20
N PRO A 97 36.80 -12.32 -24.24
CA PRO A 97 35.43 -12.78 -23.98
C PRO A 97 35.15 -12.66 -22.48
N ALA A 98 34.21 -11.81 -22.08
CA ALA A 98 33.95 -11.53 -20.67
C ALA A 98 33.01 -12.59 -20.04
N PRO A 99 33.32 -13.10 -18.83
CA PRO A 99 32.36 -13.84 -18.02
C PRO A 99 31.19 -12.94 -17.61
N MET A 100 29.98 -13.51 -17.49
CA MET A 100 28.80 -12.80 -16.97
C MET A 100 29.14 -12.25 -15.57
N TYR A 101 29.26 -10.94 -15.42
CA TYR A 101 29.57 -10.32 -14.13
C TYR A 101 28.45 -10.62 -13.12
N ASP A 102 28.80 -11.21 -11.98
CA ASP A 102 27.90 -11.37 -10.85
C ASP A 102 27.48 -9.97 -10.36
N ALA A 103 26.19 -9.80 -10.00
CA ALA A 103 25.67 -8.56 -9.46
C ALA A 103 26.45 -8.13 -8.21
N LYS A 104 26.94 -9.10 -7.43
CA LYS A 104 27.80 -8.86 -6.26
C LYS A 104 29.13 -8.20 -6.62
N ASP A 105 29.80 -8.65 -7.68
CA ASP A 105 31.08 -8.09 -8.12
C ASP A 105 30.91 -6.64 -8.58
N THR A 106 29.82 -6.37 -9.30
CA THR A 106 29.47 -5.02 -9.75
C THR A 106 29.22 -4.10 -8.55
N ILE A 107 28.42 -4.55 -7.58
CA ILE A 107 28.15 -3.80 -6.34
C ILE A 107 29.45 -3.52 -5.59
N LYS A 108 30.30 -4.54 -5.42
CA LYS A 108 31.58 -4.40 -4.71
C LYS A 108 32.50 -3.37 -5.37
N LEU A 109 32.58 -3.37 -6.70
CA LEU A 109 33.33 -2.39 -7.48
C LEU A 109 32.78 -0.98 -7.29
N LEU A 110 31.46 -0.79 -7.38
CA LEU A 110 30.80 0.51 -7.19
C LEU A 110 31.05 1.07 -5.78
N LEU A 111 30.99 0.22 -4.76
CA LEU A 111 31.30 0.60 -3.38
C LEU A 111 32.77 1.02 -3.22
N HIS A 112 33.72 0.30 -3.82
CA HIS A 112 35.15 0.68 -3.79
C HIS A 112 35.42 2.01 -4.49
N GLN A 113 34.63 2.35 -5.52
CA GLN A 113 34.71 3.63 -6.22
C GLN A 113 33.98 4.77 -5.48
N GLY A 114 33.39 4.51 -4.30
CA GLY A 114 32.58 5.49 -3.56
C GLY A 114 31.25 5.83 -4.22
N GLN A 115 30.80 5.06 -5.22
CA GLN A 115 29.54 5.27 -5.94
C GLN A 115 28.38 4.60 -5.20
N PHE A 116 28.15 5.01 -3.95
CA PHE A 116 27.16 4.39 -3.05
C PHE A 116 25.75 4.33 -3.64
N ASN A 117 25.24 5.45 -4.19
CA ASN A 117 23.89 5.46 -4.80
C ASN A 117 23.73 4.42 -5.90
N LYS A 118 24.74 4.22 -6.75
CA LYS A 118 24.66 3.22 -7.82
C LYS A 118 24.70 1.80 -7.27
N ALA A 119 25.54 1.53 -6.29
CA ALA A 119 25.62 0.23 -5.63
C ALA A 119 24.29 -0.15 -4.96
N PHE A 120 23.74 0.78 -4.17
CA PHE A 120 22.46 0.57 -3.49
C PHE A 120 21.30 0.46 -4.49
N HIS A 121 21.24 1.31 -5.51
CA HIS A 121 20.23 1.16 -6.58
C HIS A 121 20.30 -0.22 -7.23
N GLN A 122 21.49 -0.70 -7.60
CA GLN A 122 21.66 -2.01 -8.22
C GLN A 122 21.14 -3.14 -7.32
N ALA A 123 21.39 -3.05 -6.02
CA ALA A 123 20.91 -4.03 -5.04
C ALA A 123 19.38 -3.98 -4.86
N LEU A 124 18.82 -2.78 -4.71
CA LEU A 124 17.39 -2.57 -4.49
C LEU A 124 16.56 -3.00 -5.72
N LEU A 125 17.06 -2.73 -6.93
CA LEU A 125 16.38 -3.11 -8.19
C LEU A 125 16.30 -4.63 -8.39
N ALA A 126 17.20 -5.40 -7.79
CA ALA A 126 17.17 -6.86 -7.85
C ALA A 126 16.00 -7.46 -7.05
N ASN A 127 15.39 -6.69 -6.14
CA ASN A 127 14.34 -7.16 -5.22
C ASN A 127 14.75 -8.45 -4.45
N ASP A 128 16.05 -8.60 -4.16
CA ASP A 128 16.62 -9.71 -3.41
C ASP A 128 17.25 -9.17 -2.12
N LEU A 129 16.65 -9.51 -0.98
CA LEU A 129 17.12 -9.04 0.32
C LEU A 129 18.52 -9.58 0.65
N ASN A 130 18.93 -10.73 0.09
CA ASN A 130 20.29 -11.24 0.28
C ASN A 130 21.32 -10.35 -0.43
N LEU A 131 20.98 -9.79 -1.59
CA LEU A 131 21.84 -8.88 -2.31
C LEU A 131 21.90 -7.51 -1.63
N VAL A 132 20.78 -7.05 -1.07
CA VAL A 132 20.76 -5.86 -0.21
C VAL A 132 21.65 -6.10 1.00
N GLU A 133 21.47 -7.19 1.73
CA GLU A 133 22.29 -7.52 2.91
C GLU A 133 23.78 -7.66 2.56
N TYR A 134 24.11 -8.24 1.39
CA TYR A 134 25.48 -8.25 0.86
C TYR A 134 26.01 -6.82 0.67
N THR A 135 25.21 -5.92 0.11
CA THR A 135 25.58 -4.52 -0.10
C THR A 135 25.81 -3.82 1.24
N LEU A 136 24.93 -4.01 2.23
CA LEU A 136 25.06 -3.43 3.57
C LEU A 136 26.34 -3.88 4.28
N LYS A 137 26.72 -5.16 4.11
CA LYS A 137 27.93 -5.75 4.70
C LYS A 137 29.22 -5.20 4.08
N ASN A 138 29.20 -4.88 2.79
CA ASN A 138 30.39 -4.44 2.07
C ASN A 138 30.51 -2.91 1.99
N ALA A 139 29.43 -2.18 2.23
CA ALA A 139 29.45 -0.72 2.27
C ALA A 139 30.04 -0.24 3.59
N ASP A 140 30.91 0.76 3.53
CA ASP A 140 31.36 1.46 4.73
C ASP A 140 30.21 2.32 5.27
N HIS A 141 29.59 1.83 6.35
CA HIS A 141 28.46 2.47 7.00
C HIS A 141 28.72 3.94 7.36
N THR A 142 29.94 4.27 7.82
CA THR A 142 30.31 5.63 8.23
C THR A 142 30.49 6.56 7.04
N ALA A 143 30.97 6.03 5.92
CA ALA A 143 31.08 6.78 4.67
C ALA A 143 29.72 6.97 3.98
N VAL A 144 28.78 6.05 4.20
CA VAL A 144 27.40 6.14 3.68
C VAL A 144 26.60 7.19 4.45
N PHE A 145 26.59 7.11 5.79
CA PHE A 145 25.83 8.01 6.66
C PHE A 145 26.69 9.13 7.25
N THR A 146 27.37 9.88 6.38
CA THR A 146 27.99 11.16 6.75
C THR A 146 26.92 12.19 7.17
N PRO A 147 27.28 13.34 7.80
CA PRO A 147 26.32 14.39 8.14
C PRO A 147 25.41 14.81 6.98
N ASP A 148 25.93 14.86 5.76
CA ASP A 148 25.15 15.21 4.55
C ASP A 148 24.48 14.01 3.87
N CYS A 149 24.59 12.78 4.42
CA CYS A 149 24.19 11.49 3.87
C CYS A 149 24.47 11.26 2.37
N ARG A 150 25.29 10.26 2.03
CA ARG A 150 25.64 10.01 0.63
C ARG A 150 24.53 9.33 -0.18
N LEU A 151 23.43 8.90 0.44
CA LEU A 151 22.32 8.24 -0.24
C LEU A 151 21.21 9.23 -0.61
N GLU A 152 20.69 9.10 -1.83
CA GLU A 152 19.53 9.86 -2.32
C GLU A 152 18.26 9.48 -1.52
N GLN A 153 17.33 10.43 -1.35
CA GLN A 153 16.11 10.22 -0.55
C GLN A 153 15.28 9.00 -1.03
N LYS A 154 15.14 8.83 -2.34
CA LYS A 154 14.48 7.63 -2.91
C LYS A 154 15.18 6.32 -2.55
N VAL A 155 16.53 6.32 -2.48
CA VAL A 155 17.33 5.14 -2.09
C VAL A 155 17.09 4.81 -0.63
N LEU A 156 17.06 5.82 0.24
CA LEU A 156 16.76 5.66 1.67
C LEU A 156 15.36 5.07 1.88
N LEU A 157 14.35 5.63 1.22
CA LEU A 157 12.96 5.16 1.33
C LEU A 157 12.81 3.72 0.81
N SER A 158 13.40 3.40 -0.34
CA SER A 158 13.41 2.03 -0.88
C SER A 158 14.16 1.05 0.03
N LEU A 159 15.28 1.49 0.64
CA LEU A 159 16.03 0.67 1.59
C LEU A 159 15.20 0.36 2.84
N ILE A 160 14.54 1.37 3.41
CA ILE A 160 13.62 1.21 4.55
C ILE A 160 12.50 0.23 4.19
N GLN A 161 11.87 0.43 3.04
CA GLN A 161 10.79 -0.42 2.57
C GLN A 161 11.25 -1.88 2.41
N GLN A 162 12.38 -2.12 1.76
CA GLN A 162 12.84 -3.48 1.45
C GLN A 162 13.34 -4.23 2.69
N ILE A 163 14.04 -3.56 3.61
CA ILE A 163 14.44 -4.18 4.88
C ILE A 163 13.21 -4.50 5.75
N SER A 164 12.24 -3.59 5.81
CA SER A 164 11.05 -3.78 6.66
C SER A 164 10.01 -4.74 6.08
N ALA A 165 9.99 -4.95 4.76
CA ALA A 165 9.07 -5.89 4.12
C ALA A 165 9.28 -7.34 4.57
N ASP A 166 10.52 -7.73 4.92
CA ASP A 166 10.82 -9.04 5.48
C ASP A 166 11.81 -8.95 6.66
N MET A 167 11.23 -8.98 7.86
CA MET A 167 11.96 -8.96 9.14
C MET A 167 12.16 -10.36 9.75
N SER A 168 11.95 -11.44 9.00
CA SER A 168 12.08 -12.82 9.51
C SER A 168 13.48 -13.12 10.06
N ASN A 169 14.53 -12.71 9.33
CA ASN A 169 15.93 -12.80 9.75
C ASN A 169 16.49 -11.43 10.13
N HIS A 170 15.74 -10.64 10.90
CA HIS A 170 16.19 -9.29 11.31
C HIS A 170 17.38 -9.36 12.27
N ASN A 171 18.40 -8.55 12.01
CA ASN A 171 19.68 -8.55 12.74
C ASN A 171 20.18 -7.13 12.98
N GLU A 172 21.27 -7.00 13.73
CA GLU A 172 21.85 -5.71 14.13
C GLU A 172 22.26 -4.84 12.93
N LEU A 173 22.84 -5.43 11.88
CA LEU A 173 23.22 -4.71 10.68
C LEU A 173 22.01 -4.02 10.04
N LYS A 174 20.94 -4.78 9.79
CA LYS A 174 19.70 -4.23 9.20
C LYS A 174 19.05 -3.21 10.14
N GLN A 175 19.10 -3.44 11.44
CA GLN A 175 18.58 -2.50 12.43
C GLN A 175 19.31 -1.16 12.41
N ASN A 176 20.64 -1.16 12.34
CA ASN A 176 21.44 0.06 12.30
C ASN A 176 21.19 0.84 11.01
N TYR A 177 21.14 0.15 9.87
CA TYR A 177 20.79 0.78 8.59
C TYR A 177 19.37 1.36 8.60
N LEU A 178 18.38 0.70 9.22
CA LEU A 178 17.03 1.29 9.36
C LEU A 178 17.05 2.55 10.23
N ALA A 179 17.78 2.53 11.34
CA ALA A 179 17.86 3.67 12.24
C ALA A 179 18.50 4.89 11.56
N ASP A 180 19.66 4.71 10.93
CA ASP A 180 20.37 5.81 10.29
C ASP A 180 19.69 6.25 8.99
N ALA A 181 19.07 5.34 8.25
CA ALA A 181 18.26 5.72 7.09
C ALA A 181 17.06 6.57 7.49
N LEU A 182 16.40 6.25 8.61
CA LEU A 182 15.30 7.05 9.14
C LEU A 182 15.78 8.46 9.55
N LEU A 183 16.94 8.56 10.19
CA LEU A 183 17.53 9.85 10.58
C LEU A 183 18.00 10.70 9.40
N ALA A 184 18.36 10.07 8.28
CA ALA A 184 18.78 10.73 7.05
C ALA A 184 17.61 11.20 6.17
N ILE A 185 16.36 10.93 6.56
CA ILE A 185 15.19 11.44 5.84
C ILE A 185 15.12 12.96 5.97
N ASN A 186 14.99 13.65 4.84
CA ASN A 186 14.78 15.09 4.77
C ASN A 186 13.31 15.40 4.46
N PRO A 187 12.51 15.87 5.44
CA PRO A 187 11.09 16.19 5.24
C PRO A 187 10.82 17.33 4.26
N MET A 188 11.84 18.14 3.92
CA MET A 188 11.68 19.25 2.98
C MET A 188 11.80 18.81 1.51
N ASP A 189 12.37 17.62 1.26
CA ASP A 189 12.49 17.06 -0.08
C ASP A 189 11.12 16.67 -0.66
N SER A 190 10.90 16.94 -1.95
CA SER A 190 9.59 16.69 -2.59
C SER A 190 9.26 15.21 -2.69
N ILE A 191 10.25 14.36 -3.00
CA ILE A 191 10.07 12.91 -3.12
C ILE A 191 9.74 12.34 -1.74
N THR A 192 10.45 12.82 -0.73
CA THR A 192 10.20 12.43 0.67
C THR A 192 8.79 12.78 1.11
N ARG A 193 8.33 14.03 0.91
CA ARG A 193 6.96 14.41 1.30
C ARG A 193 5.88 13.58 0.64
N GLU A 194 6.09 13.18 -0.60
CA GLU A 194 5.11 12.37 -1.34
C GLU A 194 5.07 10.91 -0.88
N HIS A 195 6.23 10.31 -0.60
CA HIS A 195 6.33 8.85 -0.40
C HIS A 195 6.59 8.43 1.05
N ALA A 196 7.24 9.25 1.87
CA ALA A 196 7.61 8.90 3.23
C ALA A 196 6.40 8.54 4.12
N PRO A 197 5.25 9.24 4.10
CA PRO A 197 4.13 8.89 4.97
C PRO A 197 3.69 7.42 4.80
N LYS A 198 3.58 6.95 3.56
CA LYS A 198 3.20 5.56 3.26
C LYS A 198 4.30 4.57 3.64
N VAL A 199 5.56 4.88 3.35
CA VAL A 199 6.70 4.01 3.68
C VAL A 199 6.87 3.87 5.21
N LEU A 200 6.75 4.97 5.95
CA LEU A 200 6.89 5.01 7.39
C LEU A 200 5.72 4.32 8.11
N GLN A 201 4.49 4.49 7.61
CA GLN A 201 3.34 3.74 8.12
C GLN A 201 3.52 2.23 7.96
N GLU A 202 4.04 1.80 6.81
CA GLU A 202 4.30 0.39 6.52
C GLU A 202 5.46 -0.16 7.37
N LEU A 203 6.54 0.62 7.55
CA LEU A 203 7.63 0.31 8.47
C LEU A 203 7.09 0.09 9.89
N PHE A 204 6.23 1.00 10.38
CA PHE A 204 5.63 0.89 11.71
C PHE A 204 4.82 -0.40 11.86
N ARG A 205 3.97 -0.73 10.87
CA ARG A 205 3.17 -1.95 10.84
C ARG A 205 4.05 -3.21 10.86
N ASN A 206 5.11 -3.25 10.04
CA ASN A 206 6.01 -4.40 9.98
C ASN A 206 6.82 -4.57 11.28
N CYS A 207 7.21 -3.47 11.92
CA CYS A 207 7.83 -3.50 13.24
C CYS A 207 6.89 -4.06 14.32
N GLN A 208 5.59 -3.72 14.30
CA GLN A 208 4.60 -4.32 15.20
C GLN A 208 4.52 -5.84 15.02
N ILE A 209 4.41 -6.29 13.77
CA ILE A 209 4.36 -7.71 13.42
C ILE A 209 5.63 -8.43 13.89
N PHE A 210 6.80 -7.84 13.66
CA PHE A 210 8.07 -8.39 14.11
C PHE A 210 8.11 -8.61 15.62
N LEU A 211 7.68 -7.63 16.42
CA LEU A 211 7.68 -7.72 17.88
C LEU A 211 6.74 -8.81 18.42
N VAL A 212 5.58 -9.00 17.78
CA VAL A 212 4.62 -10.05 18.14
C VAL A 212 5.17 -11.43 17.77
N ASN A 213 5.74 -11.57 16.57
CA ASN A 213 6.20 -12.86 16.06
C ASN A 213 7.54 -13.30 16.67
N ASN A 214 8.37 -12.36 17.13
CA ASN A 214 9.74 -12.62 17.59
C ASN A 214 10.03 -12.05 18.99
N PRO A 215 9.23 -12.38 20.03
CA PRO A 215 9.29 -11.70 21.34
C PRO A 215 10.64 -11.85 22.06
N LYS A 216 11.43 -12.87 21.73
CA LYS A 216 12.75 -13.14 22.32
C LYS A 216 13.93 -12.63 21.47
N ASN A 217 13.68 -11.97 20.33
CA ASN A 217 14.76 -11.48 19.48
C ASN A 217 15.51 -10.32 20.16
N GLN A 218 16.85 -10.31 20.06
CA GLN A 218 17.71 -9.30 20.66
C GLN A 218 17.41 -7.88 20.16
N GLN A 219 16.89 -7.74 18.92
CA GLN A 219 16.55 -6.46 18.31
C GLN A 219 15.22 -5.87 18.79
N CYS A 220 14.43 -6.58 19.62
CA CYS A 220 13.13 -6.10 20.08
C CYS A 220 13.19 -4.71 20.75
N SER A 221 14.22 -4.43 21.55
CA SER A 221 14.38 -3.11 22.18
C SER A 221 14.62 -2.02 21.13
N ASN A 222 15.53 -2.28 20.19
CA ASN A 222 15.90 -1.35 19.13
C ASN A 222 14.72 -1.09 18.18
N VAL A 223 13.94 -2.12 17.84
CA VAL A 223 12.73 -1.99 17.02
C VAL A 223 11.67 -1.12 17.72
N ARG A 224 11.47 -1.27 19.05
CA ARG A 224 10.56 -0.37 19.79
C ARG A 224 11.02 1.08 19.77
N MET A 225 12.33 1.31 19.88
CA MET A 225 12.90 2.65 19.78
C MET A 225 12.72 3.24 18.38
N LEU A 226 12.98 2.44 17.34
CA LEU A 226 12.72 2.81 15.95
C LEU A 226 11.25 3.19 15.74
N MET A 227 10.31 2.40 16.25
CA MET A 227 8.87 2.71 16.15
C MET A 227 8.49 4.06 16.78
N LYS A 228 9.10 4.41 17.93
CA LYS A 228 8.88 5.73 18.55
C LYS A 228 9.42 6.86 17.67
N ALA A 229 10.61 6.68 17.08
CA ALA A 229 11.18 7.65 16.16
C ALA A 229 10.31 7.81 14.90
N VAL A 230 9.82 6.71 14.34
CA VAL A 230 8.91 6.72 13.18
C VAL A 230 7.64 7.53 13.48
N GLN A 231 7.05 7.39 14.66
CA GLN A 231 5.89 8.21 15.07
C GLN A 231 6.23 9.70 15.07
N THR A 232 7.36 10.09 15.67
CA THR A 232 7.81 11.50 15.66
C THR A 232 8.08 12.03 14.25
N TYR A 233 8.57 11.20 13.34
CA TYR A 233 8.78 11.58 11.94
C TYR A 233 7.48 11.72 11.16
N MET A 234 6.49 10.86 11.42
CA MET A 234 5.18 10.96 10.75
C MET A 234 4.46 12.27 11.12
N ASP A 235 4.70 12.83 12.31
CA ASP A 235 4.13 14.12 12.73
C ASP A 235 4.74 15.34 11.99
N GLN A 236 5.82 15.15 11.22
CA GLN A 236 6.50 16.22 10.47
C GLN A 236 5.96 16.42 9.04
N PHE A 237 5.08 15.54 8.58
CA PHE A 237 4.43 15.59 7.25
C PHE A 237 2.97 16.03 7.38
#